data_AF-A0A1G0NM58-F1
#
_entry.id   AF-A0A1G0NM58-F1
#
_cell.length_a   1.000
_cell.length_b   1.000
_cell.length_c   1.000
_cell.angle_alpha   90.00
_cell.angle_beta   90.00
_cell.angle_gamma   90.00
#
_symmetry.space_group_name_H-M   'P 1'
#
loop_
_entity.id
_entity.type
_entity.pdbx_description
1 polymer ?
#
loop_
_entity_poly.entity_id
_entity_poly.type
_entity_poly.pdbx_seq_one_letter_code
_entity_poly.pdbx_strand_id
1 'polypeptide(L)'
;MSANTALAEKYRNNFLKEIEEQVEMGDWVKMCMQCGVCSGSCPTNFQSAWEHPPQELFMMIRAGKREEVLTSSSMWNCTSCYNCIVRCPRKLPITHIMHGIAEYAHRIGLAPKMQATRFFSGLFWKNCTHTGRVNELKLSMGLYFKDGFASGIKEGMKMKDVAIGLVLAKRLNPFELFGGHKCKDQKGIQAMLKKAYEIERSRKAAKMAG
;
A
#
# COMPACT_ATOMS: atom_id res chain seq x y z
N MET A 1 -20.70 -0.94 34.20
CA MET A 1 -19.50 -0.11 33.92
C MET A 1 -19.96 1.33 33.77
N SER A 2 -19.26 2.31 34.37
CA SER A 2 -19.61 3.73 34.18
C SER A 2 -19.24 4.17 32.76
N ALA A 3 -19.92 5.19 32.22
CA ALA A 3 -19.60 5.78 30.92
C ALA A 3 -18.12 6.22 30.84
N ASN A 4 -17.55 6.70 31.95
CA ASN A 4 -16.14 7.08 32.05
C ASN A 4 -15.19 5.88 31.98
N THR A 5 -15.58 4.74 32.55
CA THR A 5 -14.80 3.49 32.48
C THR A 5 -14.82 2.93 31.06
N ALA A 6 -15.96 2.97 30.38
CA ALA A 6 -16.05 2.55 28.97
C ALA A 6 -15.27 3.48 28.03
N LEU A 7 -15.27 4.81 28.28
CA LEU A 7 -14.43 5.76 27.55
C LEU A 7 -12.94 5.49 27.81
N ALA A 8 -12.55 5.28 29.07
CA ALA A 8 -11.18 4.99 29.45
C ALA A 8 -10.68 3.67 28.83
N GLU A 9 -11.50 2.62 28.79
CA GLU A 9 -11.19 1.35 28.11
C GLU A 9 -10.98 1.56 26.60
N LYS A 10 -11.79 2.40 25.97
CA LYS A 10 -11.64 2.78 24.55
C LYS A 10 -10.34 3.52 24.28
N TYR A 11 -9.87 4.37 25.20
CA TYR A 11 -8.57 5.07 25.11
C TYR A 11 -7.39 4.27 25.65
N ARG A 12 -7.64 3.15 26.34
CA ARG A 12 -6.64 2.16 26.75
C ARG A 12 -6.07 1.38 25.56
N ASN A 13 -6.66 1.56 24.38
CA ASN A 13 -6.23 0.94 23.13
C ASN A 13 -4.78 1.30 22.82
N ASN A 14 -3.96 0.28 22.71
CA ASN A 14 -2.54 0.38 22.46
C ASN A 14 -2.22 0.56 20.96
N PHE A 15 -3.11 1.21 20.22
CA PHE A 15 -3.01 1.28 18.75
C PHE A 15 -1.74 2.00 18.30
N LEU A 16 -1.29 3.03 19.02
CA LEU A 16 0.00 3.64 18.75
C LEU A 16 1.13 2.60 18.83
N LYS A 17 1.20 1.80 19.90
CA LYS A 17 2.23 0.74 20.03
C LYS A 17 2.09 -0.34 18.96
N GLU A 18 0.87 -0.71 18.59
CA GLU A 18 0.63 -1.62 17.44
C GLU A 18 1.26 -1.05 16.16
N ILE A 19 1.10 0.26 15.91
CA ILE A 19 1.76 0.93 14.78
C ILE A 19 3.28 0.94 14.93
N GLU A 20 3.83 1.24 16.11
CA GLU A 20 5.28 1.19 16.38
C GLU A 20 5.90 -0.20 16.04
N GLU A 21 5.19 -1.27 16.43
CA GLU A 21 5.62 -2.65 16.25
C GLU A 21 5.43 -3.17 14.82
N GLN A 22 4.28 -2.88 14.20
CA GLN A 22 3.85 -3.56 12.97
C GLN A 22 4.12 -2.76 11.69
N VAL A 23 4.16 -1.43 11.79
CA VAL A 23 4.29 -0.53 10.64
C VAL A 23 5.74 -0.10 10.43
N GLU A 24 6.16 -0.07 9.17
CA GLU A 24 7.47 0.46 8.79
C GLU A 24 7.62 1.91 9.27
N MET A 25 8.67 2.17 10.04
CA MET A 25 8.94 3.48 10.65
C MET A 25 7.81 4.01 11.55
N GLY A 26 6.92 3.14 12.06
CA GLY A 26 5.78 3.51 12.92
C GLY A 26 6.18 4.24 14.20
N ASP A 27 7.37 3.95 14.75
CA ASP A 27 7.94 4.61 15.96
C ASP A 27 8.01 6.14 15.84
N TRP A 28 8.02 6.67 14.63
CA TRP A 28 8.11 8.11 14.38
C TRP A 28 6.76 8.82 14.52
N VAL A 29 5.64 8.10 14.57
CA VAL A 29 4.30 8.71 14.67
C VAL A 29 4.15 9.56 15.94
N LYS A 30 4.70 9.11 17.07
CA LYS A 30 4.68 9.87 18.34
C LYS A 30 5.43 11.21 18.27
N MET A 31 6.37 11.34 17.33
CA MET A 31 7.17 12.56 17.16
C MET A 31 6.44 13.66 16.39
N CYS A 32 5.24 13.39 15.88
CA CYS A 32 4.41 14.36 15.19
C CYS A 32 3.84 15.43 16.12
N MET A 33 4.23 16.68 15.85
CA MET A 33 3.75 17.89 16.54
C MET A 33 2.48 18.49 15.92
N GLN A 34 1.81 17.78 15.00
CA GLN A 34 0.48 18.16 14.48
C GLN A 34 0.42 19.54 13.78
N CYS A 35 1.52 19.97 13.15
CA CYS A 35 1.59 21.27 12.46
C CYS A 35 0.80 21.38 11.13
N GLY A 36 0.28 20.28 10.57
CA GLY A 36 -0.52 20.29 9.34
C GLY A 36 0.24 20.52 8.02
N VAL A 37 1.56 20.79 8.05
CA VAL A 37 2.37 21.06 6.84
C VAL A 37 2.28 19.93 5.80
N CYS A 38 2.22 18.67 6.25
CA CYS A 38 2.09 17.52 5.34
C CYS A 38 0.75 17.52 4.60
N SER A 39 -0.35 17.89 5.27
CA SER A 39 -1.69 18.01 4.66
C SER A 39 -1.70 19.11 3.60
N GLY A 40 -1.19 20.30 3.94
CA GLY A 40 -1.11 21.43 3.00
C GLY A 40 -0.13 21.22 1.83
N SER A 41 0.87 20.35 1.99
CA SER A 41 1.85 20.03 0.94
C SER A 41 1.39 18.89 0.01
N CYS A 42 0.33 18.18 0.38
CA CYS A 42 -0.11 16.98 -0.32
C CYS A 42 -0.96 17.36 -1.55
N PRO A 43 -0.55 16.98 -2.77
CA PRO A 43 -1.27 17.36 -3.99
C PRO A 43 -2.65 16.67 -4.11
N THR A 44 -2.83 15.53 -3.44
CA THR A 44 -4.04 14.73 -3.49
C THR A 44 -4.99 14.99 -2.33
N ASN A 45 -4.62 15.85 -1.36
CA ASN A 45 -5.41 16.10 -0.16
C ASN A 45 -6.83 16.64 -0.44
N PHE A 46 -7.00 17.36 -1.55
CA PHE A 46 -8.28 17.96 -1.95
C PHE A 46 -9.10 17.07 -2.88
N GLN A 47 -8.67 15.82 -3.11
CA GLN A 47 -9.42 14.86 -3.91
C GLN A 47 -10.43 14.11 -3.03
N SER A 48 -11.60 13.79 -3.58
CA SER A 48 -12.68 13.12 -2.85
C SER A 48 -12.32 11.74 -2.30
N ALA A 49 -11.34 11.06 -2.90
CA ALA A 49 -10.84 9.77 -2.43
C ALA A 49 -9.87 9.88 -1.24
N TRP A 50 -9.43 11.09 -0.87
CA TRP A 50 -8.48 11.32 0.21
C TRP A 50 -9.21 11.65 1.51
N GLU A 51 -9.66 10.61 2.23
CA GLU A 51 -10.50 10.75 3.44
C GLU A 51 -9.80 11.50 4.58
N HIS A 52 -8.53 11.16 4.84
CA HIS A 52 -7.77 11.66 5.98
C HIS A 52 -6.31 11.97 5.57
N PRO A 53 -5.85 13.23 5.66
CA PRO A 53 -4.45 13.56 5.49
C PRO A 53 -3.51 12.93 6.53
N PRO A 54 -2.19 12.89 6.23
CA PRO A 54 -1.24 12.22 7.11
C PRO A 54 -1.21 12.78 8.53
N GLN A 55 -1.37 14.10 8.71
CA GLN A 55 -1.42 14.69 10.05
C GLN A 55 -2.67 14.24 10.82
N GLU A 56 -3.82 14.16 10.17
CA GLU A 56 -5.06 13.67 10.77
C GLU A 56 -4.94 12.18 11.11
N LEU A 57 -4.46 11.34 10.18
CA LEU A 57 -4.20 9.93 10.44
C LEU A 57 -3.27 9.71 11.64
N PHE A 58 -2.21 10.52 11.78
CA PHE A 58 -1.30 10.42 12.93
C PHE A 58 -1.98 10.81 14.24
N MET A 59 -2.93 11.76 14.22
CA MET A 59 -3.76 12.06 15.39
C MET A 59 -4.73 10.92 15.68
N MET A 60 -5.38 10.36 14.67
CA MET A 60 -6.30 9.23 14.81
C MET A 60 -5.59 8.00 15.40
N ILE A 61 -4.35 7.73 15.00
CA ILE A 61 -3.51 6.69 15.61
C ILE A 61 -3.31 6.95 17.09
N ARG A 62 -2.91 8.17 17.45
CA ARG A 62 -2.71 8.58 18.87
C ARG A 62 -4.02 8.58 19.67
N ALA A 63 -5.16 8.77 19.02
CA ALA A 63 -6.49 8.74 19.60
C ALA A 63 -7.09 7.31 19.69
N GLY A 64 -6.37 6.28 19.27
CA GLY A 64 -6.84 4.89 19.36
C GLY A 64 -7.91 4.52 18.32
N LYS A 65 -8.07 5.31 17.25
CA LYS A 65 -9.04 5.09 16.16
C LYS A 65 -8.57 4.01 15.18
N ARG A 66 -8.28 2.82 15.70
CA ARG A 66 -7.67 1.69 14.98
C ARG A 66 -8.41 1.32 13.70
N GLU A 67 -9.70 0.99 13.82
CA GLU A 67 -10.51 0.51 12.71
C GLU A 67 -10.69 1.59 11.63
N GLU A 68 -10.89 2.85 12.04
CA GLU A 68 -11.05 3.99 11.12
C GLU A 68 -9.76 4.21 10.30
N VAL A 69 -8.58 4.08 10.92
CA VAL A 69 -7.29 4.23 10.21
C VAL A 69 -7.04 3.04 9.28
N LEU A 70 -7.23 1.80 9.75
CA LEU A 70 -6.87 0.60 8.99
C LEU A 70 -7.84 0.28 7.85
N THR A 71 -9.09 0.79 7.92
CA THR A 71 -10.07 0.66 6.84
C THR A 71 -10.10 1.87 5.90
N SER A 72 -9.34 2.95 6.18
CA SER A 72 -9.33 4.14 5.32
C SER A 72 -8.71 3.88 3.96
N SER A 73 -9.22 4.57 2.93
CA SER A 73 -8.66 4.55 1.59
C SER A 73 -7.44 5.48 1.41
N SER A 74 -7.20 6.39 2.37
CA SER A 74 -6.21 7.48 2.28
C SER A 74 -4.80 7.01 1.94
N MET A 75 -4.31 5.96 2.60
CA MET A 75 -2.96 5.44 2.39
C MET A 75 -2.75 4.92 0.96
N TRP A 76 -3.81 4.42 0.33
CA TRP A 76 -3.78 3.85 -1.02
C TRP A 76 -3.83 4.89 -2.14
N ASN A 77 -4.14 6.14 -1.80
CA ASN A 77 -4.11 7.25 -2.74
C ASN A 77 -2.77 8.00 -2.69
N CYS A 78 -1.88 7.66 -1.75
CA CYS A 78 -0.57 8.28 -1.62
C CYS A 78 0.26 8.07 -2.90
N THR A 79 0.65 9.16 -3.54
CA THR A 79 1.45 9.11 -4.78
C THR A 79 2.95 8.95 -4.52
N SER A 80 3.38 8.87 -3.25
CA SER A 80 4.81 8.86 -2.90
C SER A 80 5.62 9.99 -3.54
N CYS A 81 5.08 11.21 -3.55
CA CYS A 81 5.80 12.38 -4.05
C CYS A 81 6.86 12.93 -3.08
N TYR A 82 6.93 12.40 -1.84
CA TYR A 82 7.89 12.79 -0.78
C TYR A 82 7.83 14.25 -0.28
N ASN A 83 6.96 15.12 -0.82
CA ASN A 83 6.83 16.51 -0.38
C ASN A 83 6.59 16.66 1.13
N CYS A 84 5.77 15.77 1.72
CA CYS A 84 5.48 15.78 3.14
C CYS A 84 6.71 15.49 4.01
N ILE A 85 7.66 14.67 3.53
CA ILE A 85 8.92 14.38 4.24
C ILE A 85 9.85 15.60 4.19
N VAL A 86 10.05 16.15 2.99
CA VAL A 86 10.96 17.29 2.76
C VAL A 86 10.55 18.50 3.61
N ARG A 87 9.26 18.83 3.59
CA ARG A 87 8.69 20.01 4.26
C ARG A 87 8.39 19.80 5.74
N CYS A 88 8.45 18.57 6.25
CA CYS A 88 8.22 18.33 7.67
C CYS A 88 9.30 19.01 8.52
N PRO A 89 8.95 19.91 9.47
CA PRO A 89 9.94 20.53 10.36
C PRO A 89 10.61 19.53 11.31
N ARG A 90 9.95 18.39 11.57
CA ARG A 90 10.46 17.28 12.38
C ARG A 90 11.10 16.16 11.55
N LYS A 91 11.17 16.32 10.22
CA LYS A 91 11.75 15.35 9.27
C LYS A 91 11.21 13.92 9.44
N LEU A 92 9.91 13.81 9.72
CA LEU A 92 9.27 12.50 9.88
C LEU A 92 9.24 11.75 8.53
N PRO A 93 9.45 10.42 8.53
CA PRO A 93 9.37 9.57 7.34
C PRO A 93 7.92 9.26 6.94
N ILE A 94 7.11 10.30 6.73
CA ILE A 94 5.64 10.21 6.58
C ILE A 94 5.24 9.27 5.44
N THR A 95 5.89 9.34 4.28
CA THR A 95 5.58 8.46 3.13
C THR A 95 5.76 6.98 3.47
N HIS A 96 6.85 6.63 4.17
CA HIS A 96 7.11 5.25 4.59
C HIS A 96 6.07 4.76 5.58
N ILE A 97 5.69 5.61 6.55
CA ILE A 97 4.64 5.29 7.52
C ILE A 97 3.30 5.05 6.81
N MET A 98 2.92 5.94 5.88
CA MET A 98 1.67 5.80 5.11
C MET A 98 1.62 4.47 4.35
N HIS A 99 2.71 4.11 3.67
CA HIS A 99 2.81 2.84 2.95
C HIS A 99 2.83 1.64 3.90
N GLY A 100 3.52 1.74 5.04
CA GLY A 100 3.54 0.70 6.06
C GLY A 100 2.16 0.47 6.67
N ILE A 101 1.33 1.51 6.86
CA ILE A 101 -0.07 1.36 7.30
C ILE A 101 -0.88 0.63 6.23
N ALA A 102 -0.74 0.99 4.95
CA ALA A 102 -1.44 0.30 3.85
C ALA A 102 -1.07 -1.18 3.77
N GLU A 103 0.23 -1.49 3.86
CA GLU A 103 0.76 -2.85 3.88
C GLU A 103 0.22 -3.63 5.08
N TYR A 104 0.28 -3.05 6.28
CA TYR A 104 -0.21 -3.68 7.49
C TYR A 104 -1.72 -3.97 7.42
N ALA A 105 -2.51 -2.98 7.01
CA ALA A 105 -3.94 -3.14 6.78
C ALA A 105 -4.26 -4.23 5.75
N HIS A 106 -3.45 -4.36 4.69
CA HIS A 106 -3.58 -5.43 3.72
C HIS A 106 -3.30 -6.80 4.34
N ARG A 107 -2.22 -6.91 5.12
CA ARG A 107 -1.76 -8.16 5.77
C ARG A 107 -2.78 -8.74 6.74
N ILE A 108 -3.44 -7.88 7.53
CA ILE A 108 -4.46 -8.29 8.51
C ILE A 108 -5.88 -8.36 7.93
N GLY A 109 -6.06 -8.04 6.65
CA GLY A 109 -7.35 -8.14 5.97
C GLY A 109 -8.34 -7.00 6.24
N LEU A 110 -7.90 -5.87 6.81
CA LEU A 110 -8.75 -4.70 7.07
C LEU A 110 -8.75 -3.66 5.94
N ALA A 111 -7.80 -3.74 5.01
CA ALA A 111 -7.74 -2.78 3.92
C ALA A 111 -9.01 -2.81 3.02
N PRO A 112 -9.44 -1.65 2.47
CA PRO A 112 -10.64 -1.56 1.66
C PRO A 112 -10.68 -2.58 0.51
N LYS A 113 -11.81 -3.29 0.38
CA LYS A 113 -11.96 -4.38 -0.61
C LYS A 113 -11.90 -3.86 -2.06
N MET A 114 -12.54 -2.73 -2.33
CA MET A 114 -12.71 -2.17 -3.68
C MET A 114 -11.69 -1.07 -4.02
N GLN A 115 -10.50 -1.08 -3.40
CA GLN A 115 -9.48 -0.08 -3.70
C GLN A 115 -8.58 -0.50 -4.87
N ALA A 116 -8.59 0.28 -5.95
CA ALA A 116 -7.90 0.00 -7.21
C ALA A 116 -6.38 -0.14 -7.03
N THR A 117 -5.75 0.77 -6.28
CA THR A 117 -4.30 0.71 -6.00
C THR A 117 -3.94 -0.57 -5.26
N ARG A 118 -4.76 -0.98 -4.27
CA ARG A 118 -4.54 -2.23 -3.53
C ARG A 118 -4.61 -3.46 -4.44
N PHE A 119 -5.62 -3.50 -5.29
CA PHE A 119 -5.79 -4.60 -6.25
C PHE A 119 -4.59 -4.69 -7.20
N PHE A 120 -4.20 -3.56 -7.81
CA PHE A 120 -3.08 -3.50 -8.73
C PHE A 120 -1.77 -3.90 -8.04
N SER A 121 -1.48 -3.37 -6.85
CA SER A 121 -0.26 -3.72 -6.09
C SER A 121 -0.18 -5.22 -5.80
N GLY A 122 -1.30 -5.86 -5.43
CA GLY A 122 -1.34 -7.31 -5.21
C GLY A 122 -1.13 -8.12 -6.50
N LEU A 123 -1.72 -7.68 -7.61
CA LEU A 123 -1.53 -8.32 -8.91
C LEU A 123 -0.09 -8.15 -9.42
N PHE A 124 0.46 -6.95 -9.32
CA PHE A 124 1.83 -6.61 -9.66
C PHE A 124 2.83 -7.43 -8.85
N TRP A 125 2.66 -7.50 -7.53
CA TRP A 125 3.53 -8.26 -6.65
C TRP A 125 3.55 -9.75 -7.01
N LYS A 126 2.37 -10.37 -7.21
CA LYS A 126 2.29 -11.77 -7.64
C LYS A 126 2.93 -12.00 -9.00
N ASN A 127 2.71 -11.08 -9.94
CA ASN A 127 3.26 -11.15 -11.29
C ASN A 127 4.80 -11.10 -11.27
N CYS A 128 5.38 -10.12 -10.58
CA CYS A 128 6.83 -9.93 -10.57
C CYS A 128 7.55 -10.99 -9.73
N THR A 129 6.99 -11.41 -8.60
CA THR A 129 7.64 -12.40 -7.72
C THR A 129 7.58 -13.81 -8.27
N HIS A 130 6.55 -14.17 -9.03
CA HIS A 130 6.42 -15.52 -9.59
C HIS A 130 7.51 -15.84 -10.62
N THR A 131 7.76 -14.94 -11.57
CA THR A 131 8.73 -15.18 -12.66
C THR A 131 10.05 -14.43 -12.49
N GLY A 132 10.11 -13.48 -11.54
CA GLY A 132 11.23 -12.56 -11.35
C GLY A 132 11.26 -11.39 -12.35
N ARG A 133 10.28 -11.29 -13.25
CA ARG A 133 10.12 -10.19 -14.21
C ARG A 133 8.65 -9.87 -14.39
N VAL A 134 8.34 -8.60 -14.58
CA VAL A 134 6.97 -8.20 -14.88
C VAL A 134 6.58 -8.72 -16.26
N ASN A 135 5.47 -9.44 -16.33
CA ASN A 135 4.78 -9.78 -17.58
C ASN A 135 3.63 -8.78 -17.75
N GLU A 136 3.87 -7.78 -18.59
CA GLU A 136 2.97 -6.64 -18.78
C GLU A 136 1.63 -7.06 -19.37
N LEU A 137 1.62 -8.06 -20.25
CA LEU A 137 0.40 -8.56 -20.88
C LEU A 137 -0.51 -9.24 -19.85
N LYS A 138 0.01 -10.16 -19.03
CA LYS A 138 -0.76 -10.82 -17.96
C LYS A 138 -1.24 -9.83 -16.91
N LEU A 139 -0.41 -8.84 -16.57
CA LEU A 139 -0.77 -7.77 -15.63
C LEU A 139 -1.92 -6.92 -16.19
N SER A 140 -1.85 -6.50 -17.46
CA SER A 140 -2.88 -5.71 -18.13
C SER A 140 -4.19 -6.47 -18.25
N MET A 141 -4.13 -7.74 -18.66
CA MET A 141 -5.31 -8.60 -18.72
C MET A 141 -5.95 -8.81 -17.35
N GLY A 142 -5.16 -9.03 -16.30
CA GLY A 142 -5.66 -9.14 -14.94
C GLY A 142 -6.35 -7.85 -14.45
N LEU A 143 -5.91 -6.69 -14.94
CA LEU A 143 -6.55 -5.40 -14.64
C LEU A 143 -7.85 -5.19 -15.42
N TYR A 144 -7.88 -5.50 -16.72
CA TYR A 144 -9.10 -5.35 -17.53
C TYR A 144 -10.25 -6.22 -17.01
N PHE A 145 -9.93 -7.43 -16.55
CA PHE A 145 -10.93 -8.39 -16.09
C PHE A 145 -11.24 -8.27 -14.59
N LYS A 146 -10.77 -7.20 -13.92
CA LYS A 146 -11.00 -7.00 -12.46
C LYS A 146 -12.48 -6.88 -12.10
N ASP A 147 -13.28 -6.27 -12.97
CA ASP A 147 -14.71 -6.00 -12.76
C ASP A 147 -15.61 -7.05 -13.44
N GLY A 148 -15.03 -8.20 -13.81
CA GLY A 148 -15.73 -9.30 -14.49
C GLY A 148 -15.49 -9.38 -15.99
N PHE A 149 -16.00 -10.46 -16.60
CA PHE A 149 -15.70 -10.84 -17.98
C PHE A 149 -16.22 -9.84 -19.02
N ALA A 150 -17.49 -9.41 -18.90
CA ALA A 150 -18.10 -8.45 -19.83
C ALA A 150 -17.39 -7.09 -19.81
N SER A 151 -17.07 -6.59 -18.61
CA SER A 151 -16.29 -5.36 -18.42
C SER A 151 -14.89 -5.49 -19.02
N GLY A 152 -14.25 -6.65 -18.85
CA GLY A 152 -12.93 -6.92 -19.42
C GLY A 152 -12.91 -6.94 -20.95
N ILE A 153 -13.89 -7.56 -21.60
CA ILE A 153 -14.02 -7.49 -23.07
C ILE A 153 -14.24 -6.06 -23.54
N LYS A 154 -15.12 -5.32 -22.87
CA LYS A 154 -15.41 -3.92 -23.21
C LYS A 154 -14.16 -3.06 -23.13
N GLU A 155 -13.38 -3.19 -22.06
CA GLU A 155 -12.15 -2.42 -21.87
C GLU A 155 -11.05 -2.84 -22.85
N GLY A 156 -10.90 -4.14 -23.11
CA GLY A 156 -10.00 -4.65 -24.14
C GLY A 156 -10.32 -4.13 -25.54
N MET A 157 -11.60 -4.04 -25.89
CA MET A 157 -12.04 -3.47 -27.18
C MET A 157 -11.76 -1.96 -27.29
N LYS A 158 -11.87 -1.20 -26.19
CA LYS A 158 -11.47 0.22 -26.19
C LYS A 158 -9.97 0.41 -26.39
N MET A 159 -9.17 -0.49 -25.83
CA MET A 159 -7.71 -0.42 -25.87
C MET A 159 -7.10 -1.14 -27.09
N LYS A 160 -7.92 -1.65 -28.02
CA LYS A 160 -7.46 -2.43 -29.18
C LYS A 160 -6.45 -1.68 -30.05
N ASP A 161 -6.67 -0.38 -30.28
CA ASP A 161 -5.84 0.41 -31.21
C ASP A 161 -4.46 0.66 -30.59
N VAL A 162 -4.42 0.87 -29.26
CA VAL A 162 -3.17 0.94 -28.49
C VAL A 162 -2.44 -0.39 -28.55
N ALA A 163 -3.14 -1.51 -28.33
CA ALA A 163 -2.54 -2.84 -28.38
C ALA A 163 -1.95 -3.15 -29.76
N ILE A 164 -2.69 -2.88 -30.85
CA ILE A 164 -2.22 -3.05 -32.23
C ILE A 164 -0.99 -2.17 -32.47
N GLY A 165 -1.03 -0.89 -32.07
CA GLY A 165 0.10 0.01 -32.20
C GLY A 165 1.36 -0.48 -31.49
N LEU A 166 1.22 -1.04 -30.28
CA LEU A 166 2.33 -1.60 -29.53
C LEU A 166 2.88 -2.89 -30.16
N VAL A 167 2.02 -3.75 -30.72
CA VAL A 167 2.45 -4.96 -31.45
C VAL A 167 3.23 -4.57 -32.71
N LEU A 168 2.71 -3.62 -33.49
CA LEU A 168 3.38 -3.11 -34.70
C LEU A 168 4.72 -2.46 -34.36
N ALA A 169 4.80 -1.73 -33.24
CA ALA A 169 6.03 -1.17 -32.73
C ALA A 169 6.99 -2.20 -32.08
N LYS A 170 6.62 -3.50 -32.08
CA LYS A 170 7.35 -4.59 -31.41
C LYS A 170 7.58 -4.35 -29.91
N ARG A 171 6.70 -3.57 -29.27
CA ARG A 171 6.71 -3.25 -27.84
C ARG A 171 5.78 -4.14 -27.03
N LEU A 172 4.85 -4.85 -27.68
CA LEU A 172 3.98 -5.85 -27.07
C LEU A 172 4.14 -7.18 -27.80
N ASN A 173 4.46 -8.24 -27.06
CA ASN A 173 4.55 -9.60 -27.59
C ASN A 173 3.33 -10.43 -27.15
N PRO A 174 2.38 -10.74 -28.06
CA PRO A 174 1.18 -11.50 -27.72
C PRO A 174 1.46 -12.90 -27.14
N PHE A 175 2.60 -13.50 -27.48
CA PHE A 175 2.98 -14.82 -26.97
C PHE A 175 3.32 -14.83 -25.47
N GLU A 176 3.53 -13.66 -24.85
CA GLU A 176 3.77 -13.56 -23.41
C GLU A 176 2.60 -14.04 -22.55
N LEU A 177 1.38 -14.11 -23.12
CA LEU A 177 0.22 -14.66 -22.44
C LEU A 177 0.42 -16.15 -22.11
N PHE A 178 1.07 -16.88 -23.01
CA PHE A 178 1.33 -18.32 -22.89
C PHE A 178 2.70 -18.62 -22.30
N GLY A 179 3.69 -17.75 -22.52
CA GLY A 179 5.03 -17.89 -21.95
C GLY A 179 5.78 -16.58 -22.05
N GLY A 180 5.99 -15.89 -20.92
CA GLY A 180 6.68 -14.61 -20.88
C GLY A 180 8.14 -14.70 -20.46
N HIS A 181 8.83 -13.56 -20.55
CA HIS A 181 10.20 -13.42 -20.07
C HIS A 181 10.28 -13.74 -18.56
N LYS A 182 11.28 -14.55 -18.20
CA LYS A 182 11.56 -14.99 -16.84
C LYS A 182 12.94 -14.50 -16.41
N CYS A 183 13.15 -14.33 -15.11
CA CYS A 183 14.52 -14.17 -14.59
C CYS A 183 15.31 -15.46 -14.80
N LYS A 184 16.62 -15.34 -15.07
CA LYS A 184 17.52 -16.50 -15.21
C LYS A 184 17.61 -17.31 -13.93
N ASP A 185 17.67 -16.62 -12.78
CA ASP A 185 17.74 -17.24 -11.45
C ASP A 185 16.46 -16.97 -10.65
N GLN A 186 15.41 -17.73 -10.95
CA GLN A 186 14.16 -17.64 -10.19
C GLN A 186 14.31 -18.16 -8.77
N LYS A 187 15.13 -19.19 -8.55
CA LYS A 187 15.36 -19.77 -7.23
C LYS A 187 16.06 -18.77 -6.32
N GLY A 188 17.04 -18.04 -6.83
CA GLY A 188 17.71 -16.95 -6.12
C GLY A 188 16.74 -15.84 -5.72
N ILE A 189 15.82 -15.42 -6.60
CA ILE A 189 14.78 -14.44 -6.25
C ILE A 189 13.90 -14.96 -5.10
N GLN A 190 13.44 -16.21 -5.17
CA GLN A 190 12.63 -16.79 -4.09
C GLN A 190 13.41 -16.89 -2.78
N ALA A 191 14.70 -17.24 -2.84
CA ALA A 191 15.58 -17.27 -1.67
C ALA A 191 15.76 -15.87 -1.06
N MET A 192 15.97 -14.84 -1.89
CA MET A 192 16.08 -13.45 -1.44
C MET A 192 14.78 -12.98 -0.77
N LEU A 193 13.62 -13.25 -1.38
CA LEU A 193 12.32 -12.90 -0.80
C LEU A 193 12.09 -13.61 0.54
N LYS A 194 12.37 -14.92 0.60
CA LYS A 194 12.28 -15.70 1.85
C LYS A 194 13.18 -15.09 2.92
N LYS A 195 14.42 -14.74 2.58
CA LYS A 195 15.35 -14.13 3.53
C LYS A 195 14.89 -12.75 3.99
N ALA A 196 14.31 -11.94 3.10
CA ALA A 196 13.73 -10.65 3.45
C ALA A 196 12.59 -10.79 4.48
N TYR A 197 11.67 -11.75 4.27
CA TYR A 197 10.60 -12.03 5.24
C TYR A 197 11.11 -12.57 6.58
N GLU A 198 12.18 -13.36 6.57
CA GLU A 198 12.85 -13.79 7.82
C GLU A 198 13.41 -12.60 8.58
N ILE A 199 14.15 -11.71 7.92
CA ILE A 199 14.74 -10.52 8.54
C ILE A 199 13.63 -9.60 9.09
N GLU A 200 12.56 -9.39 8.33
CA GLU A 200 11.42 -8.58 8.77
C GLU A 200 10.78 -9.16 10.04
N ARG A 201 10.53 -10.48 10.06
CA ARG A 201 9.97 -11.16 11.25
C ARG A 201 10.90 -11.07 12.45
N SER A 202 12.21 -11.27 12.27
CA SER A 202 13.19 -11.13 13.36
C SER A 202 13.23 -9.70 13.92
N ARG A 203 13.18 -8.68 13.06
CA ARG A 203 13.13 -7.27 13.49
C ARG A 203 11.85 -6.95 14.27
N LYS A 204 10.69 -7.42 13.78
CA LYS A 204 9.40 -7.25 14.47
C LYS A 204 9.39 -7.97 15.82
N ALA A 205 9.88 -9.20 15.89
CA ALA A 205 10.01 -9.95 17.13
C ALA A 205 10.92 -9.24 18.16
N ALA A 206 12.06 -8.69 17.70
CA ALA A 206 12.97 -7.94 18.57
C ALA A 206 12.31 -6.66 19.13
N LYS A 207 11.50 -5.95 18.33
CA LYS A 207 10.74 -4.79 18.80
C LYS A 207 9.68 -5.15 19.84
N MET A 208 9.01 -6.30 19.69
CA MET A 208 7.97 -6.75 20.63
C MET A 208 8.55 -7.25 21.97
N ALA A 209 9.84 -7.62 22.00
CA ALA A 209 10.50 -8.13 23.20
C ALA A 209 11.12 -7.04 24.10
N GLY A 210 11.21 -5.80 23.61
CA GLY A 210 11.69 -4.63 24.37
C GLY A 210 10.56 -3.74 24.84
#